data_AF-A0A4R4W4Z4-F1
#
_entry.id   AF-A0A4R4W4Z4-F1
#
_cell.length_a   1.000
_cell.length_b   1.000
_cell.length_c   1.000
_cell.angle_alpha   90.00
_cell.angle_beta   90.00
_cell.angle_gamma   90.00
#
_symmetry.space_group_name_H-M   'P 1'
#
loop_
_entity.id
_entity.type
_entity.pdbx_description
1 polymer ?
#
loop_
_entity_poly.entity_id
_entity_poly.type
_entity_poly.pdbx_seq_one_letter_code
_entity_poly.pdbx_strand_id
1 'polypeptide(L)'
;MEVTEGDVGTVRAFNRFYTGVIGALGEGHVRSPYSLTEARVIFELAQRDDTEVLDLRRDLGLDAGYLSRMLTRFEADGLVARERSPGDARRQVVRLTPHGREVFAMLDERSVSEIRGLLDGLPAGDRRRLLAAMRTIHDVLGDRPRRPDGDVVLRPLRPGDLGWVVERNGALYDVECGWDRTYEALVAKVVADYVHDHDPERENAWIAESGGVRVGG
;
A
#
# COMPACT_ATOMS: atom_id res chain seq x y z
N MET A 1 7.52 -19.46 -13.93
CA MET A 1 7.71 -20.37 -12.79
C MET A 1 6.34 -20.62 -12.17
N GLU A 2 5.96 -21.87 -11.92
CA GLU A 2 4.67 -22.19 -11.28
C GLU A 2 4.72 -21.98 -9.77
N VAL A 3 3.56 -21.66 -9.16
CA VAL A 3 3.42 -21.49 -7.71
C VAL A 3 3.59 -22.84 -7.02
N THR A 4 4.47 -22.91 -6.03
CA THR A 4 4.75 -24.14 -5.28
C THR A 4 3.85 -24.28 -4.04
N GLU A 5 3.73 -25.50 -3.49
CA GLU A 5 3.07 -25.71 -2.19
C GLU A 5 3.75 -24.94 -1.05
N GLY A 6 5.08 -24.74 -1.14
CA GLY A 6 5.85 -23.93 -0.20
C GLY A 6 5.45 -22.45 -0.23
N ASP A 7 5.20 -21.91 -1.43
CA ASP A 7 4.73 -20.53 -1.59
C ASP A 7 3.35 -20.33 -0.94
N VAL A 8 2.41 -21.25 -1.20
CA VAL A 8 1.07 -21.21 -0.60
C VAL A 8 1.14 -21.35 0.92
N GLY A 9 1.99 -22.25 1.42
CA GLY A 9 2.22 -22.46 2.85
C GLY A 9 2.71 -21.19 3.55
N THR A 10 3.66 -20.48 2.93
CA THR A 10 4.23 -19.22 3.44
C THR A 10 3.15 -18.15 3.57
N VAL A 11 2.35 -17.93 2.51
CA VAL A 11 1.27 -16.93 2.54
C VAL A 11 0.21 -17.28 3.59
N ARG A 12 -0.18 -18.55 3.71
CA ARG A 12 -1.18 -18.97 4.71
C ARG A 12 -0.67 -18.82 6.15
N ALA A 13 0.60 -19.13 6.39
CA ALA A 13 1.24 -18.93 7.69
C ALA A 13 1.29 -17.45 8.06
N PHE A 14 1.71 -16.59 7.12
CA PHE A 14 1.71 -15.14 7.30
C PHE A 14 0.30 -14.62 7.60
N ASN A 15 -0.71 -14.98 6.81
CA ASN A 15 -2.08 -14.50 7.02
C ASN A 15 -2.62 -14.91 8.40
N ARG A 16 -2.41 -16.15 8.82
CA ARG A 16 -2.84 -16.63 10.16
C ARG A 16 -2.17 -15.85 11.29
N PHE A 17 -0.86 -15.66 11.20
CA PHE A 17 -0.10 -14.88 12.17
C PHE A 17 -0.57 -13.41 12.20
N TYR A 18 -0.62 -12.77 11.04
CA TYR A 18 -0.93 -11.35 10.89
C TYR A 18 -2.36 -11.03 11.32
N THR A 19 -3.31 -11.91 11.06
CA THR A 19 -4.71 -11.78 11.51
C THR A 19 -4.80 -11.68 13.04
N GLY A 20 -3.94 -12.41 13.76
CA GLY A 20 -3.79 -12.28 15.22
C GLY A 20 -3.15 -10.95 15.63
N VAL A 21 -2.13 -10.50 14.90
CA VAL A 21 -1.43 -9.22 15.15
C VAL A 21 -2.37 -8.02 15.02
N ILE A 22 -3.22 -7.99 14.00
CA ILE A 22 -4.17 -6.88 13.77
C ILE A 22 -5.49 -7.03 14.54
N GLY A 23 -5.61 -8.05 15.39
CA GLY A 23 -6.81 -8.28 16.20
C GLY A 23 -8.10 -8.48 15.38
N ALA A 24 -8.00 -8.94 14.13
CA ALA A 24 -9.14 -9.02 13.20
C ALA A 24 -10.22 -10.04 13.61
N LEU A 25 -9.92 -10.93 14.58
CA LEU A 25 -10.84 -11.94 15.10
C LEU A 25 -11.38 -11.63 16.51
N GLY A 26 -11.00 -10.50 17.11
CA GLY A 26 -11.58 -10.06 18.39
C GLY A 26 -12.98 -9.48 18.21
N GLU A 27 -13.86 -9.63 19.22
CA GLU A 27 -15.12 -8.89 19.29
C GLU A 27 -14.80 -7.39 19.45
N GLY A 28 -14.91 -6.65 18.35
CA GLY A 28 -14.58 -5.23 18.26
C GLY A 28 -13.21 -4.98 17.66
N HIS A 29 -13.18 -4.54 16.39
CA HIS A 29 -11.93 -4.04 15.80
C HIS A 29 -11.55 -2.76 16.54
N VAL A 30 -10.29 -2.64 16.94
CA VAL A 30 -9.78 -1.48 17.68
C VAL A 30 -10.49 -1.23 19.03
N ARG A 31 -10.87 -2.31 19.74
CA ARG A 31 -11.65 -2.27 20.99
C ARG A 31 -12.91 -1.39 20.90
N SER A 32 -13.52 -1.34 19.72
CA SER A 32 -14.71 -0.54 19.44
C SER A 32 -15.96 -1.41 19.43
N PRO A 33 -17.17 -0.84 19.57
CA PRO A 33 -18.40 -1.60 19.39
C PRO A 33 -18.64 -2.03 17.93
N TYR A 34 -17.73 -1.70 17.00
CA TYR A 34 -17.86 -1.98 15.58
C TYR A 34 -17.03 -3.19 15.16
N SER A 35 -17.61 -4.02 14.30
CA SER A 35 -16.86 -5.09 13.63
C SER A 35 -15.82 -4.52 12.66
N LEU A 36 -14.84 -5.33 12.25
CA LEU A 36 -13.84 -4.92 11.25
C LEU A 36 -14.49 -4.39 9.97
N THR A 37 -15.55 -5.05 9.50
CA THR A 37 -16.26 -4.65 8.28
C THR A 37 -17.01 -3.33 8.46
N GLU A 38 -17.62 -3.12 9.62
CA GLU A 38 -18.30 -1.86 9.95
C GLU A 38 -17.32 -0.70 10.03
N ALA A 39 -16.21 -0.89 10.75
CA ALA A 39 -15.13 0.09 10.82
C ALA A 39 -14.62 0.41 9.40
N ARG A 40 -14.35 -0.61 8.58
CA ARG A 40 -13.89 -0.42 7.19
C ARG A 40 -14.86 0.39 6.34
N VAL A 41 -16.17 0.17 6.48
CA VAL A 41 -17.19 0.98 5.80
C VAL A 41 -17.14 2.43 6.28
N ILE A 42 -17.04 2.68 7.59
CA ILE A 42 -16.92 4.03 8.15
C ILE A 42 -15.64 4.73 7.65
N PHE A 43 -14.50 4.02 7.63
CA PHE A 43 -13.24 4.54 7.08
C PHE A 43 -13.36 4.93 5.61
N GLU A 44 -13.97 4.08 4.78
CA GLU A 44 -14.14 4.35 3.34
C GLU A 44 -15.06 5.56 3.10
N LEU A 45 -16.15 5.67 3.87
CA LEU A 45 -17.07 6.80 3.81
C LEU A 45 -16.47 8.10 4.33
N ALA A 46 -15.45 8.05 5.18
CA ALA A 46 -14.77 9.25 5.67
C ALA A 46 -13.83 9.87 4.61
N GLN A 47 -13.38 9.09 3.62
CA GLN A 47 -12.45 9.56 2.58
C GLN A 47 -13.12 10.40 1.49
N ARG A 48 -14.46 10.38 1.38
CA ARG A 48 -15.22 11.08 0.34
C ARG A 48 -16.48 11.69 0.93
N ASP A 49 -16.83 12.91 0.51
CA ASP A 49 -18.03 13.58 1.03
C ASP A 49 -19.33 12.88 0.61
N ASP A 50 -19.36 12.33 -0.60
CA ASP A 50 -20.46 11.50 -1.10
C ASP A 50 -19.89 10.21 -1.70
N THR A 51 -20.45 9.06 -1.33
CA THR A 51 -20.06 7.76 -1.87
C THR A 51 -21.28 7.04 -2.45
N GLU A 52 -21.21 6.61 -3.71
CA GLU A 52 -22.26 5.75 -4.27
C GLU A 52 -22.23 4.38 -3.59
N VAL A 53 -23.39 3.88 -3.18
CA VAL A 53 -23.50 2.55 -2.53
C VAL A 53 -22.97 1.43 -3.42
N LEU A 54 -23.07 1.58 -4.74
CA LEU A 54 -22.56 0.62 -5.71
C LEU A 54 -21.02 0.57 -5.71
N ASP A 55 -20.36 1.73 -5.65
CA ASP A 55 -18.90 1.81 -5.56
C ASP A 55 -18.41 1.27 -4.23
N LEU A 56 -19.05 1.66 -3.12
CA LEU A 56 -18.74 1.14 -1.79
C LEU A 56 -18.83 -0.40 -1.74
N ARG A 57 -19.85 -0.98 -2.39
CA ARG A 57 -20.01 -2.42 -2.50
C ARG A 57 -18.86 -3.07 -3.27
N ARG A 58 -18.51 -2.51 -4.43
CA ARG A 58 -17.45 -3.04 -5.30
C ARG A 58 -16.10 -2.97 -4.60
N ASP A 59 -15.78 -1.83 -4.02
CA ASP A 59 -14.45 -1.52 -3.47
C ASP A 59 -14.20 -2.33 -2.18
N LEU A 60 -15.26 -2.65 -1.42
CA LEU A 60 -15.17 -3.47 -0.21
C LEU A 60 -15.50 -4.95 -0.41
N GLY A 61 -15.88 -5.36 -1.63
CA GLY A 61 -16.24 -6.75 -1.95
C GLY A 61 -17.44 -7.28 -1.14
N LEU A 62 -18.37 -6.41 -0.74
CA LEU A 62 -19.49 -6.78 0.13
C LEU A 62 -20.72 -7.26 -0.66
N ASP A 63 -21.50 -8.16 -0.07
CA ASP A 63 -22.82 -8.50 -0.60
C ASP A 63 -23.80 -7.30 -0.47
N ALA A 64 -24.67 -7.14 -1.47
CA ALA A 64 -25.62 -6.02 -1.52
C ALA A 64 -26.63 -6.05 -0.36
N GLY A 65 -27.12 -7.22 0.02
CA GLY A 65 -28.05 -7.38 1.15
C GLY A 65 -27.36 -7.10 2.48
N TYR A 66 -26.11 -7.55 2.64
CA TYR A 66 -25.32 -7.29 3.83
C TYR A 66 -25.02 -5.79 4.01
N LEU A 67 -24.52 -5.12 2.95
CA LEU A 67 -24.24 -3.69 3.00
C LEU A 67 -25.51 -2.87 3.26
N SER A 68 -26.64 -3.22 2.63
CA SER A 68 -27.91 -2.53 2.85
C SER A 68 -28.40 -2.61 4.30
N ARG A 69 -28.31 -3.80 4.92
CA ARG A 69 -28.63 -3.98 6.35
C ARG A 69 -27.71 -3.16 7.25
N MET A 70 -26.41 -3.15 6.95
CA MET A 70 -25.42 -2.38 7.69
C MET A 70 -25.69 -0.87 7.61
N LEU A 71 -25.90 -0.33 6.41
CA LEU A 71 -26.20 1.08 6.20
C LEU A 71 -27.53 1.50 6.84
N THR A 72 -28.52 0.59 6.89
CA THR A 72 -29.79 0.84 7.57
C THR A 72 -29.61 0.96 9.08
N ARG A 73 -28.78 0.11 9.69
CA ARG A 73 -28.45 0.26 11.10
C ARG A 73 -27.64 1.54 11.36
N PHE A 74 -26.64 1.84 10.52
CA PHE A 74 -25.87 3.09 10.66
C PHE A 74 -26.74 4.33 10.54
N GLU A 75 -27.76 4.33 9.69
CA GLU A 75 -28.71 5.44 9.59
C GLU A 75 -29.61 5.55 10.84
N ALA A 76 -30.08 4.42 11.37
CA ALA A 76 -30.82 4.38 12.62
C ALA A 76 -29.98 4.86 13.83
N ASP A 77 -28.68 4.57 13.83
CA ASP A 77 -27.71 5.01 14.81
C ASP A 77 -27.22 6.47 14.54
N GLY A 78 -27.73 7.12 13.50
CA GLY A 78 -27.40 8.49 13.15
C GLY A 78 -25.97 8.69 12.61
N LEU A 79 -25.28 7.63 12.19
CA LEU A 79 -23.91 7.67 11.68
C LEU A 79 -23.84 8.06 10.20
N VAL A 80 -24.84 7.68 9.41
CA VAL A 80 -24.90 7.98 7.97
C VAL A 80 -26.23 8.59 7.57
N ALA A 81 -26.20 9.38 6.50
CA ALA A 81 -27.39 9.82 5.78
C ALA A 81 -27.37 9.24 4.37
N ARG A 82 -28.54 8.80 3.89
CA ARG A 82 -28.72 8.25 2.53
C ARG A 82 -29.64 9.13 1.70
N GLU A 83 -29.21 9.43 0.48
CA GLU A 83 -29.98 10.23 -0.46
C GLU A 83 -29.96 9.60 -1.85
N ARG A 84 -30.93 9.99 -2.70
CA ARG A 84 -30.87 9.62 -4.12
C ARG A 84 -29.74 10.41 -4.79
N SER A 85 -28.98 9.75 -5.66
CA SER A 85 -27.91 10.41 -6.40
C SER A 85 -28.49 11.54 -7.26
N PRO A 86 -27.89 12.74 -7.27
CA PRO A 86 -28.31 13.84 -8.14
C PRO A 86 -28.22 13.51 -9.63
N GLY A 87 -27.31 12.61 -10.03
CA GLY A 87 -27.04 12.25 -11.43
C GLY A 87 -27.86 11.06 -11.96
N ASP A 88 -28.36 10.19 -11.08
CA ASP A 88 -29.25 9.08 -11.45
C ASP A 88 -30.13 8.73 -10.23
N ALA A 89 -31.42 9.04 -10.30
CA ALA A 89 -32.37 8.80 -9.19
C ALA A 89 -32.52 7.32 -8.81
N ARG A 90 -32.00 6.38 -9.64
CA ARG A 90 -31.94 4.94 -9.33
C ARG A 90 -30.75 4.57 -8.45
N ARG A 91 -29.78 5.48 -8.27
CA ARG A 91 -28.60 5.29 -7.44
C ARG A 91 -28.79 5.98 -6.09
N GLN A 92 -28.11 5.46 -5.08
CA GLN A 92 -28.07 6.03 -3.74
C GLN A 92 -26.66 6.49 -3.42
N VAL A 93 -26.56 7.68 -2.86
CA VAL A 93 -25.34 8.22 -2.25
C VAL A 93 -25.49 8.11 -0.73
N VAL A 94 -24.40 7.79 -0.07
CA VAL A 94 -24.31 7.71 1.38
C VAL A 94 -23.15 8.57 1.84
N ARG A 95 -23.34 9.22 2.99
CA ARG A 95 -22.37 10.14 3.60
C ARG A 95 -22.39 10.04 5.11
N LEU A 96 -21.24 10.26 5.74
CA LEU A 96 -21.17 10.36 7.20
C LEU A 96 -21.89 11.63 7.67
N THR A 97 -22.69 11.49 8.72
CA THR A 97 -23.21 12.63 9.47
C THR A 97 -22.11 13.24 10.35
N PRO A 98 -22.35 14.39 11.02
CA PRO A 98 -21.43 14.88 12.05
C PRO A 98 -21.12 13.82 13.12
N HIS A 99 -22.14 13.10 13.59
CA HIS A 99 -21.96 12.02 14.56
C HIS A 99 -21.14 10.84 14.00
N GLY A 100 -21.39 10.46 12.74
CA GLY A 100 -20.57 9.45 12.05
C GLY A 100 -19.09 9.85 11.93
N ARG A 101 -18.80 11.15 11.74
CA ARG A 101 -17.43 11.67 11.70
C ARG A 101 -16.75 11.65 13.07
N GLU A 102 -17.48 11.88 14.16
CA GLU A 102 -16.96 11.69 15.53
C GLU A 102 -16.60 10.22 15.79
N VAL A 103 -17.46 9.30 15.37
CA VAL A 103 -17.19 7.86 15.47
C VAL A 103 -15.97 7.46 14.64
N PHE A 104 -15.87 7.98 13.41
CA PHE A 104 -14.68 7.80 12.59
C PHE A 104 -13.40 8.29 13.31
N ALA A 105 -13.40 9.50 13.86
CA ALA A 105 -12.24 10.05 14.56
C ALA A 105 -11.81 9.17 15.74
N MET A 106 -12.77 8.69 16.54
CA MET A 106 -12.49 7.72 17.61
C MET A 106 -11.86 6.43 17.06
N LEU A 107 -12.38 5.87 15.96
CA LEU A 107 -11.84 4.65 15.36
C LEU A 107 -10.42 4.86 14.82
N ASP A 108 -10.18 5.99 14.15
CA ASP A 108 -8.88 6.37 13.59
C ASP A 108 -7.83 6.57 14.69
N GLU A 109 -8.15 7.35 15.72
CA GLU A 109 -7.24 7.58 16.86
C GLU A 109 -6.81 6.28 17.53
N ARG A 110 -7.76 5.37 17.74
CA ARG A 110 -7.46 4.08 18.36
C ARG A 110 -6.63 3.19 17.42
N SER A 111 -6.90 3.21 16.12
CA SER A 111 -6.12 2.46 15.13
C SER A 111 -4.66 2.95 15.10
N VAL A 112 -4.47 4.27 15.09
CA VAL A 112 -3.15 4.91 15.21
C VAL A 112 -2.46 4.51 16.51
N SER A 113 -3.18 4.50 17.64
CA SER A 113 -2.62 4.10 18.93
C SER A 113 -2.17 2.63 18.95
N GLU A 114 -2.91 1.72 18.31
CA GLU A 114 -2.54 0.31 18.22
C GLU A 114 -1.32 0.10 17.35
N ILE A 115 -1.28 0.73 16.17
CA ILE A 115 -0.12 0.71 15.28
C ILE A 115 1.11 1.30 15.96
N ARG A 116 0.95 2.43 16.68
CA ARG A 116 2.03 3.03 17.46
C ARG A 116 2.56 2.07 18.52
N GLY A 117 1.67 1.43 19.30
CA GLY A 117 2.07 0.44 20.30
C GLY A 117 2.85 -0.73 19.70
N LEU A 118 2.45 -1.21 18.52
CA LEU A 118 3.20 -2.23 17.78
C LEU A 118 4.59 -1.75 17.35
N LEU A 119 4.71 -0.52 16.85
CA LEU A 119 5.97 0.03 16.34
C LEU A 119 6.94 0.49 17.43
N ASP A 120 6.44 0.91 18.59
CA ASP A 120 7.25 1.36 19.74
C ASP A 120 8.00 0.20 20.39
N GLY A 121 7.45 -1.00 20.34
CA GLY A 121 8.10 -2.22 20.84
C GLY A 121 9.26 -2.73 19.97
N LEU A 122 9.48 -2.14 18.78
CA LEU A 122 10.47 -2.61 17.82
C LEU A 122 11.76 -1.78 17.87
N PRO A 123 12.94 -2.43 17.90
CA PRO A 123 14.21 -1.75 17.65
C PRO A 123 14.18 -0.98 16.33
N ALA A 124 14.87 0.16 16.25
CA ALA A 124 14.82 1.04 15.08
C ALA A 124 15.21 0.34 13.76
N GLY A 125 16.14 -0.64 13.83
CA GLY A 125 16.51 -1.48 12.68
C GLY A 125 15.35 -2.34 12.19
N ASP A 126 14.70 -3.06 13.10
CA ASP A 126 13.58 -3.95 12.77
C ASP A 126 12.34 -3.17 12.33
N ARG A 127 12.09 -1.99 12.94
CA ARG A 127 11.04 -1.08 12.48
C ARG A 127 11.25 -0.67 11.01
N ARG A 128 12.48 -0.30 10.62
CA ARG A 128 12.78 0.03 9.21
C ARG A 128 12.58 -1.17 8.29
N ARG A 129 13.03 -2.36 8.70
CA ARG A 129 12.88 -3.59 7.92
C ARG A 129 11.42 -3.97 7.72
N LEU A 130 10.60 -3.91 8.78
CA LEU A 130 9.18 -4.19 8.74
C LEU A 130 8.45 -3.22 7.78
N LEU A 131 8.66 -1.91 7.95
CA LEU A 131 8.03 -0.91 7.09
C LEU A 131 8.44 -1.05 5.62
N ALA A 132 9.69 -1.44 5.35
CA ALA A 132 10.14 -1.75 3.98
C ALA A 132 9.45 -2.98 3.41
N ALA A 133 9.36 -4.07 4.17
CA ALA A 133 8.67 -5.29 3.74
C ALA A 133 7.18 -5.05 3.47
N MET A 134 6.49 -4.27 4.30
CA MET A 134 5.08 -3.93 4.09
C MET A 134 4.88 -3.11 2.80
N ARG A 135 5.77 -2.17 2.49
CA ARG A 135 5.75 -1.47 1.19
C ARG A 135 5.96 -2.44 0.03
N THR A 136 6.94 -3.33 0.13
CA THR A 136 7.18 -4.36 -0.91
C THR A 136 5.96 -5.25 -1.11
N ILE A 137 5.29 -5.69 -0.04
CA ILE A 137 4.05 -6.48 -0.14
C ILE A 137 2.96 -5.70 -0.89
N HIS A 138 2.76 -4.43 -0.54
CA HIS A 138 1.79 -3.55 -1.18
C HIS A 138 2.07 -3.36 -2.69
N ASP A 139 3.34 -3.08 -3.02
CA ASP A 139 3.81 -2.86 -4.40
C ASP A 139 3.66 -4.11 -5.28
N VAL A 140 3.97 -5.29 -4.74
CA VAL A 140 3.91 -6.58 -5.44
C VAL A 140 2.47 -7.07 -5.62
N LEU A 141 1.61 -6.90 -4.60
CA LEU A 141 0.22 -7.38 -4.65
C LEU A 141 -0.75 -6.45 -5.39
N GLY A 142 -0.26 -5.36 -5.98
CA GLY A 142 -1.03 -4.57 -6.94
C GLY A 142 -1.97 -3.54 -6.34
N ASP A 143 -1.94 -3.35 -5.03
CA ASP A 143 -2.51 -2.17 -4.40
C ASP A 143 -1.46 -1.05 -4.53
N ARG A 144 -1.02 -0.75 -5.77
CA ARG A 144 -0.23 0.46 -5.97
C ARG A 144 -1.14 1.58 -5.49
N PRO A 145 -0.78 2.35 -4.43
CA PRO A 145 -1.48 3.60 -4.19
C PRO A 145 -1.43 4.29 -5.53
N ARG A 146 -2.61 4.62 -6.08
CA ARG A 146 -2.79 5.30 -7.37
C ARG A 146 -1.61 6.22 -7.48
N ARG A 147 -0.62 5.85 -8.34
CA ARG A 147 0.78 6.32 -8.27
C ARG A 147 0.68 7.75 -7.81
N PRO A 148 1.18 8.16 -6.62
CA PRO A 148 1.09 9.56 -6.28
C PRO A 148 1.60 10.27 -7.52
N ASP A 149 0.90 11.30 -7.98
CA ASP A 149 1.44 12.26 -8.95
C ASP A 149 2.67 12.97 -8.31
N GLY A 150 3.49 12.25 -7.53
CA GLY A 150 4.81 12.61 -7.15
C GLY A 150 5.64 12.47 -8.39
N ASP A 151 5.96 13.63 -8.96
CA ASP A 151 6.85 13.80 -10.08
C ASP A 151 8.04 12.85 -9.95
N VAL A 152 8.26 12.04 -10.99
CA VAL A 152 9.52 11.33 -11.11
C VAL A 152 10.60 12.38 -11.27
N VAL A 153 11.49 12.49 -10.28
CA VAL A 153 12.60 13.44 -10.33
C VAL A 153 13.83 12.70 -10.81
N LEU A 154 14.48 13.23 -11.84
CA LEU A 154 15.82 12.82 -12.22
C LEU A 154 16.82 13.58 -11.34
N ARG A 155 17.64 12.85 -10.59
CA ARG A 155 18.67 13.44 -9.74
C ARG A 155 20.07 12.97 -10.12
N PRO A 156 21.12 13.77 -9.83
CA PRO A 156 22.51 13.33 -10.00
C PRO A 156 22.85 12.11 -9.16
N LEU A 157 23.90 11.39 -9.57
CA LEU A 157 24.45 10.24 -8.86
C LEU A 157 24.89 10.60 -7.43
N ARG A 158 24.68 9.66 -6.51
CA ARG A 158 25.15 9.66 -5.12
C ARG A 158 25.98 8.40 -4.86
N PRO A 159 26.84 8.40 -3.82
CA PRO A 159 27.53 7.18 -3.40
C PRO A 159 26.54 6.02 -3.19
N GLY A 160 26.85 4.88 -3.79
CA GLY A 160 26.00 3.69 -3.77
C GLY A 160 25.05 3.52 -4.96
N ASP A 161 24.83 4.54 -5.80
CA ASP A 161 23.99 4.40 -6.99
C ASP A 161 24.65 3.57 -8.09
N LEU A 162 25.95 3.74 -8.29
CA LEU A 162 26.69 3.01 -9.32
C LEU A 162 26.72 1.50 -9.04
N GLY A 163 26.94 1.11 -7.79
CA GLY A 163 26.82 -0.29 -7.37
C GLY A 163 25.39 -0.83 -7.53
N TRP A 164 24.39 0.01 -7.26
CA TRP A 164 22.99 -0.35 -7.49
C TRP A 164 22.66 -0.53 -8.98
N VAL A 165 23.20 0.30 -9.87
CA VAL A 165 23.02 0.14 -11.33
C VAL A 165 23.57 -1.21 -11.81
N VAL A 166 24.77 -1.59 -11.35
CA VAL A 166 25.38 -2.90 -11.67
C VAL A 166 24.52 -4.04 -11.14
N GLU A 167 24.11 -3.98 -9.87
CA GLU A 167 23.23 -4.97 -9.23
C GLU A 167 21.92 -5.15 -10.01
N ARG A 168 21.25 -4.04 -10.36
CA ARG A 168 19.98 -4.08 -11.11
C ARG A 168 20.15 -4.70 -12.48
N ASN A 169 21.17 -4.28 -13.23
CA ASN A 169 21.44 -4.84 -14.56
C ASN A 169 21.75 -6.34 -14.49
N GLY A 170 22.59 -6.79 -13.56
CA GLY A 170 22.91 -8.21 -13.39
C GLY A 170 21.66 -9.03 -13.06
N ALA A 171 20.88 -8.59 -12.06
CA ALA A 171 19.71 -9.33 -11.60
C ALA A 171 18.57 -9.40 -12.64
N LEU A 172 18.33 -8.33 -13.40
CA LEU A 172 17.27 -8.31 -14.42
C LEU A 172 17.63 -9.12 -15.65
N TYR A 173 18.83 -8.91 -16.21
CA TYR A 173 19.20 -9.49 -17.50
C TYR A 173 19.52 -10.99 -17.38
N ASP A 174 19.87 -11.49 -16.18
CA ASP A 174 19.85 -12.93 -15.89
C ASP A 174 18.43 -13.50 -16.06
N VAL A 175 17.42 -12.83 -15.49
CA VAL A 175 16.01 -13.28 -15.55
C VAL A 175 15.40 -13.12 -16.94
N GLU A 176 15.67 -12.01 -17.63
CA GLU A 176 15.01 -11.66 -18.90
C GLU A 176 15.73 -12.22 -20.13
N CYS A 177 17.05 -12.36 -20.07
CA CYS A 177 17.90 -12.71 -21.21
C CYS A 177 18.80 -13.93 -20.97
N GLY A 178 18.82 -14.49 -19.75
CA GLY A 178 19.70 -15.60 -19.37
C GLY A 178 21.18 -15.22 -19.35
N TRP A 179 21.49 -13.93 -19.16
CA TRP A 179 22.86 -13.44 -19.14
C TRP A 179 23.50 -13.64 -17.77
N ASP A 180 24.59 -14.40 -17.76
CA ASP A 180 25.26 -14.77 -16.51
C ASP A 180 26.17 -13.64 -15.97
N ARG A 181 26.91 -13.96 -14.90
CA ARG A 181 27.88 -13.08 -14.24
C ARG A 181 28.89 -12.39 -15.17
N THR A 182 29.14 -12.90 -16.37
CA THR A 182 30.05 -12.26 -17.33
C THR A 182 29.48 -10.94 -17.86
N TYR A 183 28.15 -10.85 -18.00
CA TYR A 183 27.48 -9.60 -18.31
C TYR A 183 27.52 -8.62 -17.15
N GLU A 184 27.27 -9.08 -15.93
CA GLU A 184 27.40 -8.23 -14.73
C GLU A 184 28.80 -7.63 -14.61
N ALA A 185 29.85 -8.42 -14.88
CA ALA A 185 31.22 -7.95 -14.92
C ALA A 185 31.47 -6.91 -16.03
N LEU A 186 30.85 -7.07 -17.20
CA LEU A 186 30.90 -6.07 -18.28
C LEU A 186 30.24 -4.75 -17.84
N VAL A 187 29.06 -4.81 -17.24
CA VAL A 187 28.36 -3.62 -16.74
C VAL A 187 29.18 -2.92 -15.64
N ALA A 188 29.75 -3.68 -14.71
CA ALA A 188 30.66 -3.15 -13.69
C ALA A 188 31.85 -2.42 -14.32
N LYS A 189 32.42 -2.96 -15.39
CA LYS A 189 33.50 -2.31 -16.14
C LYS A 189 33.02 -1.00 -16.79
N VAL A 190 31.89 -1.01 -17.51
CA VAL A 190 31.34 0.21 -18.14
C VAL A 190 31.08 1.31 -17.12
N VAL A 191 30.53 0.95 -15.96
CA VAL A 191 30.28 1.89 -14.86
C VAL A 191 31.58 2.44 -14.28
N ALA A 192 32.62 1.61 -14.12
CA ALA A 192 33.93 2.06 -13.68
C ALA A 192 34.59 3.00 -14.70
N ASP A 193 34.57 2.63 -15.98
CA ASP A 193 35.11 3.43 -17.09
C ASP A 193 34.41 4.80 -17.16
N TYR A 194 33.07 4.85 -17.00
CA TYR A 194 32.32 6.12 -16.89
C TYR A 194 32.82 7.00 -15.75
N VAL A 195 33.01 6.46 -14.54
CA VAL A 195 33.49 7.27 -13.40
C VAL A 195 34.87 7.87 -13.66
N HIS A 196 35.75 7.12 -14.32
CA HIS A 196 37.11 7.56 -14.59
C HIS A 196 37.22 8.55 -15.75
N ASP A 197 36.49 8.30 -16.83
CA ASP A 197 36.80 8.90 -18.13
C ASP A 197 35.68 9.78 -18.68
N HIS A 198 34.52 9.89 -18.01
CA HIS A 198 33.40 10.68 -18.55
C HIS A 198 33.77 12.15 -18.76
N ASP A 199 33.25 12.70 -19.85
CA ASP A 199 33.34 14.13 -20.14
C ASP A 199 32.18 14.86 -19.43
N PRO A 200 32.42 15.59 -18.32
CA PRO A 200 31.35 16.22 -17.56
C PRO A 200 30.61 17.34 -18.33
N GLU A 201 31.15 17.83 -19.44
CA GLU A 201 30.49 18.81 -20.30
C GLU A 201 29.51 18.17 -21.29
N ARG A 202 29.65 16.86 -21.55
CA ARG A 202 28.89 16.15 -22.60
C ARG A 202 28.14 14.92 -22.10
N GLU A 203 28.58 14.34 -21.00
CA GLU A 203 28.13 13.07 -20.45
C GLU A 203 27.71 13.28 -19.00
N ASN A 204 26.56 12.71 -18.65
CA ASN A 204 26.05 12.77 -17.29
C ASN A 204 25.11 11.58 -17.06
N ALA A 205 24.89 11.25 -15.80
CA ALA A 205 24.11 10.11 -15.38
C ALA A 205 23.14 10.53 -14.27
N TRP A 206 21.91 10.03 -14.38
CA TRP A 206 20.83 10.37 -13.46
C TRP A 206 20.14 9.11 -12.96
N ILE A 207 19.66 9.21 -11.73
CA ILE A 207 18.76 8.22 -11.15
C ILE A 207 17.38 8.83 -11.09
N ALA A 208 16.40 8.11 -11.64
CA ALA A 208 15.01 8.42 -11.42
C ALA A 208 14.63 8.05 -9.99
N GLU A 209 14.00 8.96 -9.27
CA GLU A 209 13.44 8.73 -7.94
C GLU A 209 11.96 9.07 -7.88
N SER A 210 11.20 8.27 -7.13
CA SER A 210 9.83 8.58 -6.73
C SER A 210 9.72 8.42 -5.23
N GLY A 211 9.26 9.46 -4.52
CA GLY A 211 9.16 9.45 -3.06
C GLY A 211 10.50 9.23 -2.34
N GLY A 212 11.62 9.64 -2.94
CA GLY A 212 12.98 9.43 -2.40
C GLY A 212 13.51 8.00 -2.53
N VAL A 213 12.82 7.14 -3.28
CA VAL A 213 13.25 5.78 -3.60
C VAL A 213 13.65 5.72 -5.08
N ARG A 214 14.78 5.06 -5.36
CA ARG A 214 15.27 4.81 -6.73
C ARG A 214 14.25 3.96 -7.48
N VAL A 215 13.90 4.40 -8.70
CA VAL A 215 12.93 3.72 -9.57
C VAL A 215 13.57 3.40 -10.91
N GLY A 216 13.26 2.21 -11.42
CA GLY A 216 13.90 1.63 -12.59
C GLY A 216 13.89 0.11 -12.40
N GLY A 217 13.61 -0.62 -13.49
CA GLY A 217 13.81 -2.07 -13.51
C GLY A 217 15.23 -2.35 -13.07
#